data_AF-A0A4Y4C7Z0-F1
#
_entry.id   AF-A0A4Y4C7Z0-F1
#
_cell.length_a   1.000
_cell.length_b   1.000
_cell.length_c   1.000
_cell.angle_alpha   90.00
_cell.angle_beta   90.00
_cell.angle_gamma   90.00
#
_symmetry.space_group_name_H-M   'P 1'
#
loop_
_entity.id
_entity.type
_entity.pdbx_description
1 polymer ?
#
loop_
_entity_poly.entity_id
_entity_poly.type
_entity_poly.pdbx_seq_one_letter_code
_entity_poly.pdbx_strand_id
1 'polypeptide(L)' 'MDDLVKSLGITGMSKSQVSTMAKDLDSMVADFRTRPLDADPYLYMSADALTIKVREGAPGGENLGPAGDRHQR' A
#
# COMPACT_ATOMS: atom_id res chain seq x y z
N MET A 1 27.06 4.11 -8.26
CA MET A 1 25.85 3.37 -8.69
C MET A 1 25.07 4.22 -9.69
N ASP A 2 24.67 5.44 -9.33
CA ASP A 2 23.96 6.36 -10.23
C ASP A 2 24.69 6.66 -11.55
N ASP A 3 26.01 6.88 -11.53
CA ASP A 3 26.76 7.17 -12.75
C ASP A 3 26.87 5.95 -13.68
N LEU A 4 26.92 4.74 -13.12
CA LEU A 4 26.92 3.49 -13.88
C LEU A 4 25.53 3.25 -14.52
N VAL A 5 24.46 3.47 -13.77
CA VAL A 5 23.06 3.38 -14.24
C VAL A 5 22.78 4.39 -15.35
N LYS A 6 23.30 5.63 -15.23
CA LYS A 6 23.25 6.65 -16.29
C LYS A 6 24.06 6.25 -17.51
N SER A 7 25.25 5.67 -17.35
CA SER A 7 26.10 5.22 -18.47
C SER A 7 25.47 4.08 -19.27
N LEU A 8 24.60 3.29 -18.63
CA LEU A 8 23.78 2.24 -19.26
C LEU A 8 22.49 2.79 -19.91
N GLY A 9 22.30 4.11 -19.94
CA GLY A 9 21.15 4.78 -20.57
C GLY A 9 19.89 4.84 -19.71
N ILE A 10 19.95 4.43 -18.44
CA ILE A 10 18.81 4.48 -17.53
C ILE A 10 18.81 5.84 -16.82
N THR A 11 18.01 6.77 -17.31
CA THR A 11 17.89 8.15 -16.79
C THR A 11 16.95 8.27 -15.58
N GLY A 12 16.23 7.19 -15.25
CA GLY A 12 15.27 7.10 -14.14
C GLY A 12 14.02 6.32 -14.56
N MET A 13 13.07 6.17 -13.63
CA MET A 13 11.77 5.55 -13.90
C MET A 13 10.65 6.56 -13.70
N SER A 14 9.68 6.58 -14.59
CA SER A 14 8.49 7.42 -14.44
C SER A 14 7.60 6.90 -13.30
N LYS A 15 6.79 7.78 -12.70
CA LYS A 15 5.81 7.39 -11.66
C LYS A 15 4.84 6.32 -12.15
N SER A 16 4.43 6.37 -13.41
CA SER A 16 3.57 5.35 -14.01
C SER A 16 4.29 4.02 -14.17
N GLN A 17 5.57 4.02 -14.54
CA GLN A 17 6.37 2.80 -14.64
C GLN A 17 6.58 2.15 -13.26
N VAL A 18 6.86 2.95 -12.23
CA VAL A 18 6.93 2.47 -10.85
C VAL A 18 5.58 1.91 -10.39
N SER A 19 4.48 2.59 -10.70
CA SER A 19 3.13 2.12 -10.36
C SER A 19 2.76 0.81 -11.05
N THR A 20 3.23 0.57 -12.29
CA THR A 20 3.02 -0.70 -12.98
C THR A 20 3.80 -1.81 -12.31
N MET A 21 5.07 -1.60 -12.00
CA MET A 21 5.92 -2.60 -11.33
C MET A 21 5.46 -2.93 -9.90
N ALA A 22 4.88 -1.95 -9.19
CA ALA A 22 4.33 -2.19 -7.86
C ALA A 22 3.16 -3.19 -7.85
N LYS A 23 2.43 -3.35 -8.97
CA LYS A 23 1.32 -4.33 -9.07
C LYS A 23 1.78 -5.77 -8.91
N ASP A 24 3.06 -6.05 -9.21
CA ASP A 24 3.62 -7.40 -9.05
C ASP A 24 3.65 -7.82 -7.57
N LEU A 25 3.57 -6.86 -6.64
CA LEU A 25 3.46 -7.14 -5.21
C LEU A 25 2.04 -7.54 -4.76
N ASP A 26 1.01 -7.28 -5.56
CA ASP A 26 -0.39 -7.47 -5.15
C ASP A 26 -0.68 -8.94 -4.80
N SER A 27 -0.15 -9.89 -5.58
CA SER A 27 -0.29 -11.33 -5.32
C SER A 27 0.43 -11.76 -4.05
N MET A 28 1.68 -11.32 -3.87
CA MET A 28 2.47 -11.61 -2.67
C MET A 28 1.82 -11.05 -1.41
N VAL A 29 1.26 -9.84 -1.49
CA VAL A 29 0.51 -9.22 -0.38
C VAL A 29 -0.78 -9.98 -0.10
N ALA A 30 -1.49 -10.42 -1.14
CA ALA A 30 -2.70 -11.23 -0.97
C ALA A 30 -2.39 -12.54 -0.23
N ASP A 31 -1.38 -13.28 -0.67
CA ASP A 31 -0.93 -14.53 -0.03
C ASP A 31 -0.50 -14.30 1.42
N PHE A 32 0.24 -13.22 1.68
CA PHE A 32 0.63 -12.87 3.04
C PHE A 32 -0.60 -12.60 3.92
N ARG A 33 -1.59 -11.85 3.43
CA ARG A 33 -2.79 -11.49 4.21
C ARG A 33 -3.70 -12.68 4.50
N THR A 34 -3.72 -13.70 3.65
CA THR A 34 -4.57 -14.88 3.79
C THR A 34 -3.86 -16.08 4.41
N ARG A 35 -2.57 -15.94 4.76
CA ARG A 35 -1.79 -17.00 5.37
C ARG A 35 -2.46 -17.53 6.66
N PRO A 36 -2.47 -18.86 6.89
CA PRO A 36 -2.93 -19.43 8.14
C PRO A 36 -2.14 -18.88 9.35
N LEU A 37 -2.85 -18.65 10.45
CA LEU A 37 -2.30 -18.33 11.77
C LEU A 37 -2.64 -19.46 12.74
N ASP A 38 -2.41 -20.69 12.31
CA ASP A 38 -2.76 -21.94 12.99
C ASP A 38 -1.59 -22.55 13.78
N ALA A 39 -0.54 -21.76 14.00
CA ALA A 39 0.49 -22.10 14.97
C ALA A 39 -0.11 -22.17 16.40
N ASP A 40 0.64 -22.79 17.32
CA ASP A 40 0.28 -22.85 18.75
C ASP A 40 -0.28 -21.53 19.30
N PRO A 41 -1.07 -21.56 20.39
CA PRO A 41 -1.79 -20.40 20.88
C PRO A 41 -0.90 -19.14 21.04
N TYR A 42 -1.31 -18.05 20.39
CA TYR A 42 -0.72 -16.74 20.61
C TYR A 42 -1.10 -16.23 22.00
N LEU A 43 -0.20 -16.39 22.98
CA LEU A 43 -0.45 -16.00 24.37
C LEU A 43 -0.65 -14.48 24.55
N TYR A 44 -0.11 -13.69 23.63
CA TYR A 44 -0.22 -12.23 23.62
C TYR A 44 -0.47 -11.73 22.20
N MET A 45 -1.27 -10.68 22.10
CA MET A 45 -1.54 -9.98 20.83
C MET A 45 -1.51 -8.47 21.08
N SER A 46 -0.76 -7.76 20.26
CA SER A 46 -0.75 -6.29 20.22
C SER A 46 -1.45 -5.81 18.96
N ALA A 47 -2.18 -4.70 19.05
CA ALA A 47 -2.79 -4.03 17.92
C ALA A 47 -2.40 -2.55 17.91
N ASP A 48 -2.11 -2.03 16.73
CA ASP A 48 -1.80 -0.62 16.48
C ASP A 48 -2.74 -0.03 15.41
N ALA A 49 -2.81 1.29 15.34
CA ALA A 49 -3.62 2.00 14.37
C ALA A 49 -2.88 3.23 13.84
N LEU A 50 -2.86 3.38 12.51
CA LEU A 50 -2.29 4.52 11.79
C LEU A 50 -3.33 5.04 10.80
N THR A 51 -3.37 6.36 10.58
CA THR A 51 -4.30 6.99 9.63
C THR A 51 -3.56 7.44 8.38
N ILE A 52 -4.15 7.16 7.21
CA ILE A 52 -3.63 7.59 5.91
C ILE A 52 -4.78 8.24 5.14
N LYS A 53 -4.53 9.41 4.53
CA LYS A 53 -5.50 10.03 3.62
C LYS A 53 -5.55 9.23 2.34
N VAL A 54 -6.69 8.60 2.09
CA VAL A 54 -6.99 7.90 0.84
C VAL A 54 -8.13 8.61 0.11
N ARG A 55 -8.17 8.47 -1.21
CA ARG A 55 -9.36 8.83 -1.97
C ARG A 55 -10.31 7.64 -1.92
N GLU A 56 -11.46 7.82 -1.28
CA GLU A 56 -12.52 6.83 -1.24
C GLU A 56 -13.49 7.05 -2.41
N GLY A 57 -14.00 5.96 -3.00
CA GLY A 57 -14.96 6.01 -4.11
C GLY A 57 -14.35 6.26 -5.50
N ALA A 58 -14.42 5.25 -6.37
CA ALA A 58 -14.38 5.44 -7.82
C ALA A 58 -15.75 5.97 -8.29
N PRO A 59 -15.85 6.73 -9.41
CA PRO A 59 -17.15 7.10 -9.95
C PRO A 59 -17.88 5.83 -10.41
N GLY A 60 -18.81 5.34 -9.59
CA GLY A 60 -19.56 4.11 -9.83
C GLY A 60 -19.84 3.24 -8.59
N GLY A 61 -19.31 3.58 -7.42
CA GLY A 61 -19.63 2.90 -6.16
C GLY A 61 -20.35 3.83 -5.20
N GLU A 62 -21.60 3.53 -4.92
CA GLU A 62 -22.47 4.21 -3.96
C GLU A 62 -21.90 4.30 -2.53
N ASN A 63 -21.75 5.55 -2.08
CA ASN A 63 -21.88 6.12 -0.73
C ASN A 63 -21.41 5.32 0.51
N LEU A 64 -20.38 5.84 1.19
CA LEU A 64 -20.14 5.60 2.63
C LEU A 64 -19.72 6.89 3.34
N GLY A 65 -20.69 7.64 3.87
CA GLY A 65 -20.58 8.41 5.11
C GLY A 65 -19.69 9.67 5.13
N PRO A 66 -19.92 10.60 6.09
CA PRO A 66 -19.24 11.88 6.11
C PRO A 66 -17.82 11.75 6.67
N ALA A 67 -16.84 12.30 5.93
CA ALA A 67 -15.53 12.61 6.45
C ALA A 67 -15.60 13.78 7.46
N GLY A 68 -15.72 13.46 8.75
CA GLY A 68 -15.40 14.35 9.88
C GLY A 68 -14.35 13.63 10.73
N ASP A 69 -13.24 14.22 11.14
CA ASP A 69 -13.15 15.52 11.78
C ASP A 69 -11.90 16.31 11.34
N ARG A 70 -12.11 17.58 10.98
CA ARG A 70 -11.03 18.56 10.82
C ARG A 70 -10.72 19.11 12.21
N HIS A 71 -9.79 18.46 12.90
CA HIS A 71 -9.01 19.12 13.93
C HIS A 71 -7.56 19.24 13.46
N GLN A 72 -7.29 20.32 12.71
CA GLN A 72 -5.99 20.97 12.75
C GLN A 72 -6.21 22.39 13.27
N ARG A 73 -5.79 22.59 14.52
CA ARG A 73 -5.13 23.83 14.92
C ARG A 73 -3.64 23.56 14.89
#